data_AF-A0A536SRA5-F1
#
_entry.id   AF-A0A536SRA5-F1
#
_cell.length_a   1.000
_cell.length_b   1.000
_cell.length_c   1.000
_cell.angle_alpha   90.00
_cell.angle_beta   90.00
_cell.angle_gamma   90.00
#
_symmetry.space_group_name_H-M   'P 1'
#
loop_
_entity.id
_entity.type
_entity.pdbx_description
1 polymer ?
#
loop_
_entity_poly.entity_id
_entity_poly.type
_entity_poly.pdbx_seq_one_letter_code
_entity_poly.pdbx_strand_id
1 'polypeptide(L)'
;MHFKVDDVRIREIKELAPPVQLLREFPCSEKTEELTYHTRQAIHRVLHGSDDRMLVIIGPCSMHAPKAGLEYARKLVEMKIELERDLIVVMGVYFEKPRTTVGWKGLINDPDLDGSFQINRGLHLARRFLLEVNELGLPAGNEFLDMIS
;
A
#
# COMPACT_ATOMS: atom_id res chain seq x y z
N MET A 1 33.87 8.08 -9.49
CA MET A 1 34.62 7.31 -10.51
C MET A 1 33.97 7.58 -11.85
N HIS A 2 34.73 7.72 -12.94
CA HIS A 2 34.14 7.92 -14.27
C HIS A 2 34.78 6.92 -15.23
N PHE A 3 34.08 5.81 -15.47
CA PHE A 3 34.51 4.81 -16.44
C PHE A 3 33.72 5.01 -17.73
N LYS A 4 34.38 4.85 -18.88
CA LYS A 4 33.74 4.97 -20.21
C LYS A 4 32.62 3.94 -20.46
N VAL A 5 32.54 2.92 -19.60
CA VAL A 5 31.59 1.80 -19.68
C VAL A 5 30.54 1.85 -18.58
N ASP A 6 30.62 2.82 -17.67
CA ASP A 6 29.75 2.94 -16.51
C ASP A 6 28.60 3.93 -16.80
N ASP A 7 27.39 3.60 -16.33
CA ASP A 7 26.18 4.43 -16.47
C ASP A 7 25.82 4.94 -17.89
N VAL A 8 26.29 4.25 -18.95
CA VAL A 8 26.15 4.69 -20.35
C VAL A 8 24.71 4.93 -20.85
N ARG A 9 23.70 4.39 -20.15
CA ARG A 9 22.26 4.60 -20.45
C ARG A 9 21.47 5.11 -19.25
N ILE A 10 22.14 5.59 -18.21
CA ILE A 10 21.50 6.15 -17.03
C ILE A 10 21.39 7.66 -17.23
N ARG A 11 20.16 8.19 -17.18
CA ARG A 11 19.94 9.63 -17.26
C ARG A 11 20.33 10.32 -15.97
N GLU A 12 19.95 9.72 -14.85
CA GLU A 12 20.15 10.25 -13.51
C GLU A 12 19.94 9.14 -12.48
N ILE A 13 20.66 9.21 -11.36
CA ILE A 13 20.41 8.41 -10.15
C ILE A 13 20.17 9.40 -9.01
N LYS A 14 19.04 9.27 -8.32
CA LYS A 14 18.69 10.08 -7.14
C LYS A 14 18.64 9.20 -5.91
N GLU A 15 19.02 9.76 -4.78
CA GLU A 15 18.90 9.09 -3.49
C GLU A 15 17.44 8.94 -3.06
N LEU A 16 17.12 7.76 -2.52
CA LEU A 16 15.84 7.45 -1.91
C LEU A 16 15.96 7.64 -0.39
N ALA A 17 14.95 8.24 0.22
CA ALA A 17 14.86 8.35 1.68
C ALA A 17 14.90 6.94 2.30
N PRO A 18 15.74 6.70 3.31
CA PRO A 18 15.88 5.36 3.88
C PRO A 18 14.60 4.98 4.64
N PRO A 19 14.23 3.68 4.69
CA PRO A 19 13.00 3.23 5.35
C PRO A 19 12.87 3.72 6.80
N VAL A 20 13.99 3.81 7.54
CA VAL A 20 14.02 4.29 8.93
C VAL A 20 13.45 5.70 9.09
N GLN A 21 13.59 6.57 8.08
CA GLN A 21 13.03 7.91 8.12
C GLN A 21 11.49 7.85 8.09
N LEU A 22 10.93 7.10 7.14
CA LEU A 22 9.50 6.88 7.03
C LEU A 22 8.91 6.22 8.29
N LEU A 23 9.60 5.23 8.85
CA LEU A 23 9.18 4.57 10.09
C LEU A 23 9.13 5.54 11.28
N ARG A 24 10.06 6.51 11.34
CA ARG A 24 10.09 7.53 12.40
C ARG A 24 9.02 8.60 12.22
N GLU A 25 8.80 9.07 11.00
CA GLU A 25 7.81 10.12 10.70
C GLU A 25 6.37 9.60 10.82
N PHE A 26 6.16 8.33 10.49
CA PHE A 26 4.87 7.68 10.50
C PHE A 26 4.96 6.39 11.32
N PRO A 27 5.04 6.48 12.66
CA PRO A 27 5.15 5.31 13.52
C PRO A 27 3.86 4.46 13.47
N CYS A 28 4.00 3.16 13.69
CA CYS A 28 2.85 2.29 13.88
C CYS A 28 2.22 2.58 15.25
N SER A 29 0.91 2.77 15.30
CA SER A 29 0.18 2.82 16.57
C SER A 29 -0.08 1.41 17.09
N GLU A 30 -0.40 1.29 18.39
CA GLU A 30 -0.85 0.05 19.01
C GLU A 30 -2.09 -0.53 18.30
N LYS A 31 -3.05 0.33 17.94
CA LYS A 31 -4.26 -0.05 17.19
C LYS A 31 -3.92 -0.68 15.83
N THR A 32 -3.02 -0.04 15.09
CA THR A 32 -2.58 -0.55 13.77
C THR A 32 -1.80 -1.86 13.92
N GLU A 33 -0.98 -1.98 14.96
CA GLU A 33 -0.22 -3.19 15.28
C GLU A 33 -1.14 -4.38 15.58
N GLU A 34 -2.09 -4.21 16.51
CA GLU A 34 -3.07 -5.23 16.88
C GLU A 34 -3.92 -5.65 15.68
N LEU A 35 -4.43 -4.68 14.91
CA LEU A 35 -5.24 -4.96 13.73
C LEU A 35 -4.46 -5.79 12.71
N THR A 36 -3.21 -5.41 12.44
CA THR A 36 -2.35 -6.12 11.48
C THR A 36 -2.05 -7.53 11.98
N TYR A 37 -1.70 -7.68 13.26
CA TYR A 37 -1.43 -8.97 13.87
C TYR A 37 -2.64 -9.91 13.78
N HIS A 38 -3.81 -9.47 14.27
CA HIS A 38 -5.02 -10.28 14.28
C HIS A 38 -5.52 -10.62 12.88
N THR A 39 -5.42 -9.68 11.94
CA THR A 39 -5.81 -9.94 10.55
C THR A 39 -4.92 -11.01 9.92
N ARG A 40 -3.59 -10.93 10.11
CA ARG A 40 -2.65 -11.95 9.61
C ARG A 40 -2.96 -13.33 10.21
N GLN A 41 -3.26 -13.40 11.50
CA GLN A 41 -3.66 -14.65 12.17
C GLN A 41 -4.98 -15.19 11.62
N ALA A 42 -5.97 -14.34 11.36
CA ALA A 42 -7.25 -14.74 10.78
C ALA A 42 -7.08 -15.30 9.36
N ILE A 43 -6.32 -14.61 8.50
CA ILE A 43 -6.00 -15.08 7.16
C ILE A 43 -5.26 -16.42 7.21
N HIS A 44 -4.30 -16.56 8.13
CA HIS A 44 -3.57 -17.82 8.32
C HIS A 44 -4.53 -18.98 8.65
N ARG A 45 -5.47 -18.80 9.58
CA ARG A 45 -6.46 -19.84 9.90
C ARG A 45 -7.33 -20.23 8.70
N VAL A 46 -7.75 -19.27 7.88
CA VAL A 46 -8.50 -19.56 6.63
C VAL A 46 -7.64 -20.37 5.66
N LEU A 47 -6.37 -20.01 5.46
CA LEU A 47 -5.45 -20.75 4.59
C LEU A 47 -5.20 -22.19 5.06
N HIS A 48 -5.32 -22.45 6.36
CA HIS A 48 -5.19 -23.78 6.96
C HIS A 48 -6.54 -24.49 7.21
N GLY A 49 -7.66 -23.94 6.73
CA GLY A 49 -8.99 -24.54 6.89
C GLY A 49 -9.51 -24.60 8.33
N SER A 50 -8.96 -23.80 9.23
CA SER A 50 -9.37 -23.71 10.64
C SER A 50 -10.35 -22.56 10.93
N ASP A 51 -10.69 -21.77 9.93
CA ASP A 51 -11.66 -20.67 9.94
C ASP A 51 -12.40 -20.75 8.60
N ASP A 52 -13.73 -20.83 8.63
CA ASP A 52 -14.59 -21.07 7.46
C ASP A 52 -15.03 -19.78 6.76
N ARG A 53 -14.66 -18.62 7.31
CA ARG A 53 -14.92 -17.32 6.69
C ARG A 53 -14.18 -17.15 5.37
N MET A 54 -14.78 -16.36 4.48
CA MET A 54 -14.17 -16.03 3.19
C MET A 54 -13.27 -14.80 3.30
N LEU A 55 -12.01 -14.92 2.89
CA LEU A 55 -11.14 -13.76 2.67
C LEU A 55 -11.57 -13.00 1.42
N VAL A 56 -11.88 -11.72 1.57
CA VAL A 56 -12.27 -10.82 0.48
C VAL A 56 -11.29 -9.66 0.40
N ILE A 57 -10.48 -9.65 -0.67
CA ILE A 57 -9.61 -8.52 -1.00
C ILE A 57 -10.34 -7.66 -2.02
N ILE A 58 -10.81 -6.48 -1.60
CA ILE A 58 -11.65 -5.61 -2.42
C ILE A 58 -11.19 -4.15 -2.32
N GLY A 59 -11.16 -3.46 -3.45
CA GLY A 59 -10.73 -2.07 -3.48
C GLY A 59 -10.53 -1.53 -4.90
N PRO A 60 -10.13 -0.26 -5.01
CA PRO A 60 -9.75 0.33 -6.30
C PRO A 60 -8.60 -0.43 -6.95
N CYS A 61 -8.55 -0.45 -8.28
CA CYS A 61 -7.51 -1.15 -9.03
C CYS A 61 -6.10 -0.54 -8.83
N SER A 62 -6.03 0.77 -8.62
CA SER A 62 -4.80 1.48 -8.25
C SER A 62 -5.17 2.81 -7.60
N MET A 63 -4.45 3.19 -6.56
CA MET A 63 -4.70 4.37 -5.75
C MET A 63 -4.01 5.58 -6.36
N HIS A 64 -4.76 6.59 -6.79
CA HIS A 64 -4.22 7.86 -7.30
C HIS A 64 -4.69 9.08 -6.48
N ALA A 65 -5.72 8.91 -5.64
CA ALA A 65 -6.33 9.99 -4.87
C ALA A 65 -6.59 9.55 -3.42
N PRO A 66 -5.65 9.83 -2.48
CA PRO A 66 -5.76 9.39 -1.08
C PRO A 66 -7.07 9.80 -0.40
N LYS A 67 -7.60 11.00 -0.68
CA LYS A 67 -8.87 11.47 -0.10
C LYS A 67 -10.05 10.57 -0.49
N ALA A 68 -10.16 10.21 -1.77
CA ALA A 68 -11.18 9.31 -2.26
C ALA A 68 -10.98 7.88 -1.73
N GLY A 69 -9.72 7.44 -1.62
CA GLY A 69 -9.37 6.17 -0.98
C GLY A 69 -9.84 6.08 0.47
N LEU A 70 -9.70 7.15 1.26
CA LEU A 70 -10.19 7.19 2.65
C LEU A 70 -11.71 7.26 2.74
N GLU A 71 -12.39 7.93 1.81
CA GLU A 71 -13.85 7.89 1.73
C GLU A 71 -14.34 6.45 1.46
N TYR A 72 -13.69 5.77 0.51
CA TYR A 72 -13.96 4.37 0.22
C TYR A 72 -13.70 3.48 1.45
N ALA A 73 -12.57 3.68 2.14
CA ALA A 73 -12.23 2.93 3.35
C ALA A 73 -13.29 3.08 4.44
N ARG A 74 -13.81 4.29 4.69
CA ARG A 74 -14.87 4.51 5.69
C ARG A 74 -16.14 3.72 5.37
N LYS A 75 -16.57 3.72 4.11
CA LYS A 75 -17.73 2.92 3.66
C LYS A 75 -17.46 1.41 3.80
N LEU A 76 -16.24 0.98 3.49
CA LEU A 76 -15.87 -0.43 3.58
C LEU A 76 -15.78 -0.93 5.04
N VAL A 77 -15.43 -0.06 6.00
CA VAL A 77 -15.44 -0.39 7.43
C VAL A 77 -16.84 -0.78 7.90
N GLU A 78 -17.87 -0.05 7.49
CA GLU A 78 -19.26 -0.36 7.85
C GLU A 78 -19.64 -1.78 7.38
N MET A 79 -19.33 -2.10 6.13
CA MET A 79 -19.58 -3.44 5.55
C MET A 79 -18.74 -4.54 6.21
N LYS A 80 -17.47 -4.24 6.55
CA LYS A 80 -16.58 -5.16 7.27
C LYS A 80 -17.20 -5.56 8.61
N ILE A 81 -17.77 -4.60 9.35
CA ILE A 81 -18.38 -4.85 10.66
C ILE A 81 -19.67 -5.67 10.48
N GLU A 82 -20.52 -5.29 9.53
CA GLU A 82 -21.79 -5.99 9.28
C GLU A 82 -21.57 -7.48 8.90
N LEU A 83 -20.51 -7.77 8.14
CA LEU A 83 -20.24 -9.08 7.56
C LEU A 83 -19.14 -9.87 8.28
N GLU A 84 -18.69 -9.43 9.46
CA GLU A 84 -17.50 -9.98 10.13
C GLU A 84 -17.60 -11.47 10.52
N ARG A 85 -18.84 -11.95 10.66
CA ARG A 85 -19.15 -13.35 10.97
C ARG A 85 -18.80 -14.29 9.83
N ASP A 86 -18.95 -13.84 8.59
CA ASP A 86 -18.82 -14.66 7.39
C ASP A 86 -17.59 -14.27 6.55
N LEU A 87 -17.12 -13.01 6.65
CA LEU A 87 -16.08 -12.45 5.80
C LEU A 87 -14.89 -11.89 6.61
N ILE A 88 -13.69 -12.07 6.06
CA ILE A 88 -12.51 -11.29 6.41
C ILE A 88 -12.29 -10.28 5.29
N VAL A 89 -12.75 -9.05 5.49
CA VAL A 89 -12.62 -7.97 4.49
C VAL A 89 -11.28 -7.26 4.63
N VAL A 90 -10.52 -7.22 3.54
CA VAL A 90 -9.25 -6.51 3.40
C VAL A 90 -9.35 -5.52 2.25
N MET A 91 -8.98 -4.27 2.48
CA MET A 91 -8.93 -3.26 1.43
C MET A 91 -7.75 -3.53 0.50
N GLY A 92 -8.01 -3.67 -0.80
CA GLY A 92 -6.97 -3.63 -1.82
C GLY A 92 -6.42 -2.22 -1.97
N VAL A 93 -5.16 -2.01 -1.57
CA VAL A 93 -4.43 -0.75 -1.64
C VAL A 93 -3.21 -0.94 -2.54
N TYR A 94 -3.43 -0.86 -3.84
CA TYR A 94 -2.37 -0.98 -4.85
C TYR A 94 -1.88 0.39 -5.28
N PHE A 95 -0.59 0.66 -5.21
CA PHE A 95 -0.05 1.97 -5.61
C PHE A 95 0.25 2.07 -7.10
N GLU A 96 0.47 0.94 -7.77
CA GLU A 96 0.93 0.89 -9.14
C GLU A 96 0.22 -0.21 -9.91
N LYS A 97 0.27 -0.13 -11.24
CA LYS A 97 -0.22 -1.17 -12.13
C LYS A 97 0.85 -1.49 -13.16
N PRO A 98 1.41 -2.71 -13.18
CA PRO A 98 2.39 -3.11 -14.19
C PRO A 98 1.84 -2.92 -15.61
N ARG A 99 2.62 -2.25 -16.47
CA ARG A 99 2.22 -1.98 -17.87
C ARG A 99 3.36 -2.28 -18.82
N THR A 100 3.01 -2.85 -19.98
CA THR A 100 3.91 -3.05 -21.12
C THR A 100 4.02 -1.81 -22.00
N THR A 101 3.03 -0.92 -21.97
CA THR A 101 2.99 0.35 -22.71
C THR A 101 3.28 1.55 -21.81
N VAL A 102 3.59 2.70 -22.43
CA VAL A 102 3.75 3.97 -21.70
C VAL A 102 2.43 4.37 -21.03
N GLY A 103 2.51 4.86 -19.81
CA GLY A 103 1.38 5.30 -19.00
C GLY A 103 1.84 5.72 -17.60
N TRP A 104 0.90 6.23 -16.80
CA TRP A 104 1.16 6.61 -15.40
C TRP A 104 1.75 5.43 -14.61
N LYS A 105 2.75 5.73 -13.80
CA LYS A 105 3.59 4.74 -13.10
C LYS A 105 3.11 4.39 -11.70
N GLY A 106 2.09 5.08 -11.19
CA GLY A 106 1.53 4.82 -9.86
C GLY A 106 1.86 5.92 -8.86
N LEU A 107 1.24 5.86 -7.68
CA LEU A 107 1.30 6.93 -6.68
C LEU A 107 2.67 7.03 -6.01
N ILE A 108 3.37 5.91 -5.83
CA ILE A 108 4.73 5.92 -5.30
C ILE A 108 5.65 6.58 -6.33
N ASN A 109 5.62 6.08 -7.57
CA ASN A 109 6.51 6.58 -8.62
C ASN A 109 6.21 8.02 -9.07
N ASP A 110 4.95 8.40 -9.28
CA ASP A 110 4.54 9.69 -9.86
C ASP A 110 3.29 10.26 -9.16
N PRO A 111 3.43 10.78 -7.92
CA PRO A 111 2.29 11.14 -7.08
C PRO A 111 1.45 12.32 -7.59
N ASP A 112 2.02 13.18 -8.44
CA ASP A 112 1.36 14.37 -8.98
C ASP A 112 0.72 14.14 -10.35
N LEU A 113 0.87 12.93 -10.91
CA LEU A 113 0.35 12.55 -12.23
C LEU A 113 0.86 13.43 -13.38
N ASP A 114 2.05 14.02 -13.23
CA ASP A 114 2.65 14.97 -14.17
C ASP A 114 3.99 14.48 -14.73
N GLY A 115 4.45 13.28 -14.35
CA GLY A 115 5.73 12.72 -14.76
C GLY A 115 6.93 13.34 -14.04
N SER A 116 6.73 14.00 -12.89
CA SER A 116 7.80 14.60 -12.09
C SER A 116 8.64 13.58 -11.31
N PHE A 117 8.13 12.36 -11.13
CA PHE A 117 8.80 11.24 -10.44
C PHE A 117 9.24 11.57 -9.01
N GLN A 118 8.37 12.20 -8.22
CA GLN A 118 8.63 12.56 -6.83
C GLN A 118 8.52 11.37 -5.86
N ILE A 119 9.37 10.35 -6.05
CA ILE A 119 9.28 9.04 -5.36
C ILE A 119 9.29 9.18 -3.84
N ASN A 120 10.17 10.03 -3.29
CA ASN A 120 10.22 10.26 -1.83
C ASN A 120 8.86 10.74 -1.31
N ARG A 121 8.22 11.70 -1.98
CA ARG A 121 6.88 12.16 -1.61
C ARG A 121 5.84 11.05 -1.79
N GLY A 122 5.94 10.27 -2.87
CA GLY A 122 5.07 9.11 -3.10
C GLY A 122 5.12 8.09 -1.96
N LEU A 123 6.32 7.77 -1.45
CA LEU A 123 6.48 6.89 -0.29
C LEU A 123 5.86 7.47 1.00
N HIS A 124 5.99 8.77 1.24
CA HIS A 124 5.34 9.42 2.39
C HIS A 124 3.82 9.34 2.27
N LEU A 125 3.28 9.60 1.07
CA LEU A 125 1.84 9.50 0.81
C LEU A 125 1.33 8.06 0.98
N ALA A 126 2.04 7.08 0.43
CA ALA A 126 1.69 5.66 0.52
C ALA A 126 1.69 5.17 1.97
N ARG A 127 2.75 5.46 2.72
CA ARG A 127 2.85 5.08 4.15
C ARG A 127 1.77 5.73 4.99
N ARG A 128 1.56 7.04 4.84
CA ARG A 128 0.50 7.76 5.55
C ARG A 128 -0.86 7.17 5.24
N PHE A 129 -1.16 6.91 3.97
CA PHE A 129 -2.44 6.33 3.57
C PHE A 129 -2.67 4.94 4.18
N LEU A 130 -1.67 4.06 4.17
CA LEU A 130 -1.77 2.74 4.80
C LEU A 130 -2.05 2.86 6.30
N LEU A 131 -1.38 3.77 7.01
CA LEU A 131 -1.66 4.02 8.42
C LEU A 131 -3.08 4.55 8.62
N GLU A 132 -3.49 5.56 7.87
CA GLU A 132 -4.85 6.14 7.97
C GLU A 132 -5.93 5.09 7.72
N VAL A 133 -5.73 4.15 6.78
CA VAL A 133 -6.65 3.02 6.54
C VAL A 133 -6.69 2.07 7.75
N ASN A 134 -5.54 1.70 8.30
CA ASN A 134 -5.49 0.83 9.49
C ASN A 134 -6.06 1.52 10.74
N GLU A 135 -5.87 2.83 10.90
CA GLU A 135 -6.47 3.62 11.97
C GLU A 135 -8.00 3.66 11.91
N LEU A 136 -8.60 3.46 10.73
CA LEU A 136 -10.05 3.28 10.59
C LEU A 136 -10.52 1.88 11.03
N GLY A 137 -9.62 0.96 11.37
CA GLY A 137 -9.93 -0.43 11.71
C GLY A 137 -10.07 -1.35 10.49
N LEU A 138 -9.56 -0.92 9.33
CA LEU A 138 -9.61 -1.65 8.07
C LEU A 138 -8.21 -2.15 7.69
N PRO A 139 -8.00 -3.47 7.57
CA PRO A 139 -6.71 -3.97 7.11
C PRO A 139 -6.50 -3.68 5.62
N ALA A 140 -5.23 -3.46 5.23
CA ALA A 140 -4.83 -3.19 3.86
C ALA A 140 -3.99 -4.34 3.27
N GLY A 141 -4.29 -4.72 2.04
CA GLY A 141 -3.50 -5.64 1.21
C GLY A 141 -2.90 -4.89 0.03
N ASN A 142 -1.61 -5.12 -0.25
CA ASN A 142 -0.88 -4.48 -1.34
C ASN A 142 -0.10 -5.54 -2.15
N GLU A 143 0.27 -5.18 -3.37
CA GLU A 143 1.19 -5.93 -4.23
C GLU A 143 2.61 -5.36 -4.10
N PHE A 144 3.61 -6.23 -3.92
CA PHE A 144 5.02 -5.87 -3.91
C PHE A 144 5.62 -6.16 -5.29
N LEU A 145 6.02 -5.10 -6.01
CA LEU A 145 6.49 -5.18 -7.40
C LEU A 145 8.01 -5.23 -7.53
N ASP A 146 8.73 -4.86 -6.47
CA ASP A 146 10.18 -4.92 -6.39
C ASP A 146 10.62 -5.39 -5.00
N MET A 147 11.93 -5.53 -4.79
CA MET A 147 12.51 -6.10 -3.56
C MET A 147 12.81 -5.05 -2.48
N ILE A 148 12.50 -3.78 -2.74
CA ILE A 148 12.80 -2.62 -1.89
C ILE A 148 11.51 -2.02 -1.30
N SER A 149 10.43 -1.96 -2.08
CA SER A 149 9.15 -1.32 -1.72
C SER A 149 8.30 -2.08 -0.70
#